data_AF-A0A3M1V6A3-F1
#
_entry.id   AF-A0A3M1V6A3-F1
#
_cell.length_a   1.000
_cell.length_b   1.000
_cell.length_c   1.000
_cell.angle_alpha   90.00
_cell.angle_beta   90.00
_cell.angle_gamma   90.00
#
_symmetry.space_group_name_H-M   'P 1'
#
loop_
_entity.id
_entity.type
_entity.pdbx_description
1 polymer ?
#
loop_
_entity_poly.entity_id
_entity_poly.type
_entity_poly.pdbx_seq_one_letter_code
_entity_poly.pdbx_strand_id
1 'polypeptide(L)'
;MVLVLPLLDRGTMSRRWSFSKSVTGNRAVAEQDIPLFYCPSRRSGVVNPGIMFESWTKGGNDYGGCIGACNGFHNCGAHETWTIAFGRRPGGRCRGVFGVNSHTRLADVTDGASQTVLIGEVQRLDLGEDATTSRDGWAVGGPSTLFSTCSDRCDGPNSPFFEEPGSAHRGGVFLGLVDGAVRFINDQIDRNVFAAMGSIGQADGPVSGF
;
A
#
# COMPACT_ATOMS: atom_id res chain seq x y z
N MET A 1 1.17 7.64 5.35
CA MET A 1 0.03 8.00 6.20
C MET A 1 0.18 9.31 7.01
N VAL A 2 1.36 9.92 7.15
CA VAL A 2 1.56 11.14 7.99
C VAL A 2 0.62 12.31 7.65
N LEU A 3 0.36 12.56 6.36
CA LEU A 3 -0.42 13.70 5.92
C LEU A 3 -1.92 13.63 6.26
N VAL A 4 -2.46 12.44 6.55
CA VAL A 4 -3.88 12.28 6.92
C VAL A 4 -4.13 12.53 8.41
N LEU A 5 -3.08 12.53 9.25
CA LEU A 5 -3.21 12.64 10.71
C LEU A 5 -4.08 13.82 11.20
N PRO A 6 -4.02 15.05 10.64
CA PRO A 6 -4.90 16.13 11.05
C PRO A 6 -6.39 15.83 10.82
N LEU A 7 -6.72 15.05 9.78
CA LEU A 7 -8.09 14.65 9.44
C LEU A 7 -8.62 13.52 10.33
N LEU A 8 -7.75 12.93 11.15
CA LEU A 8 -8.06 11.81 12.05
C LEU A 8 -8.04 12.23 13.52
N ASP A 9 -8.20 13.52 13.80
CA ASP A 9 -8.08 14.09 15.15
C ASP A 9 -6.72 13.81 15.82
N ARG A 10 -5.67 13.57 15.01
CA ARG A 10 -4.28 13.38 15.47
C ARG A 10 -3.41 14.60 15.23
N GLY A 11 -3.99 15.80 15.31
CA GLY A 11 -3.29 17.08 15.05
C GLY A 11 -2.03 17.29 15.91
N THR A 12 -2.00 16.80 17.15
CA THR A 12 -0.80 16.86 18.01
C THR A 12 0.34 16.00 17.50
N MET A 13 0.05 14.79 17.00
CA MET A 13 1.07 13.92 16.39
C MET A 13 1.63 14.55 15.12
N SER A 14 0.74 15.09 14.27
CA SER A 14 1.13 15.77 13.03
C SER A 14 2.08 16.95 13.28
N ARG A 15 1.77 17.82 14.26
CA ARG A 15 2.64 18.97 14.61
C ARG A 15 4.00 18.57 15.19
N ARG A 16 4.11 17.38 15.79
CA ARG A 16 5.38 16.85 16.32
C ARG A 16 6.24 16.20 15.24
N TRP A 17 5.66 15.87 14.09
CA TRP A 17 6.40 15.30 12.98
C TRP A 17 7.33 16.35 12.35
N SER A 18 8.61 16.02 12.23
CA SER A 18 9.62 16.88 11.62
C SER A 18 9.95 16.37 10.21
N PHE A 19 9.52 17.10 9.18
CA PHE A 19 9.82 16.75 7.77
C PHE A 19 11.30 16.89 7.38
N SER A 20 12.11 17.56 8.20
CA SER A 20 13.57 17.61 8.06
C SER A 20 14.30 16.37 8.59
N LYS A 21 13.58 15.42 9.22
CA LYS A 21 14.13 14.19 9.79
C LYS A 21 13.58 12.97 9.05
N SER A 22 14.38 11.89 9.03
CA SER A 22 13.91 10.58 8.56
C SER A 22 12.82 10.02 9.47
N VAL A 23 12.19 8.92 9.04
CA VAL A 23 11.24 8.15 9.85
C VAL A 23 11.87 7.71 11.18
N THR A 24 13.12 7.24 11.16
CA THR A 24 13.89 6.90 12.37
C THR A 24 14.10 8.10 13.28
N GLY A 25 14.38 9.29 12.72
CA GLY A 25 14.47 10.54 13.49
C GLY A 25 13.15 11.03 14.09
N ASN A 26 12.02 10.47 13.63
CA ASN A 26 10.66 10.72 14.13
C ASN A 26 10.10 9.54 14.94
N ARG A 27 10.93 8.58 15.37
CA ARG A 27 10.52 7.33 16.05
C ARG A 27 9.46 7.53 17.14
N ALA A 28 9.62 8.55 18.00
CA ALA A 28 8.67 8.83 19.10
C ALA A 28 7.24 9.14 18.64
N VAL A 29 7.06 9.61 17.39
CA VAL A 29 5.73 9.78 16.77
C VAL A 29 5.34 8.52 16.02
N ALA A 30 6.28 7.94 15.26
CA ALA A 30 6.04 6.79 14.39
C ALA A 30 5.68 5.49 15.15
N GLU A 31 6.21 5.27 16.36
CA GLU A 31 5.86 4.13 17.24
C GLU A 31 4.58 4.35 18.06
N GLN A 32 3.76 5.34 17.73
CA GLN A 32 2.45 5.48 18.36
C GLN A 32 1.42 4.67 17.58
N ASP A 33 0.68 3.83 18.30
CA ASP A 33 -0.45 3.09 17.74
C ASP A 33 -1.61 4.03 17.41
N ILE A 34 -2.12 3.89 16.19
CA ILE A 34 -3.32 4.58 15.73
C ILE A 34 -4.35 3.49 15.46
N PRO A 35 -5.35 3.29 16.34
CA PRO A 35 -6.34 2.21 16.19
C PRO A 35 -6.99 2.12 14.81
N LEU A 36 -7.20 3.27 14.15
CA LEU A 36 -7.77 3.34 12.80
C LEU A 36 -6.89 2.69 11.71
N PHE A 37 -5.58 2.57 11.92
CA PHE A 37 -4.68 1.91 10.97
C PHE A 37 -4.61 0.40 11.15
N TYR A 38 -5.31 -0.16 12.14
CA TYR A 38 -5.43 -1.59 12.33
C TYR A 38 -6.79 -2.07 11.86
N CYS A 39 -6.83 -3.17 11.13
CA CYS A 39 -8.09 -3.79 10.75
C CYS A 39 -8.70 -4.46 12.01
N PRO A 40 -9.90 -4.05 12.49
CA PRO A 40 -10.41 -4.48 13.79
C PRO A 40 -10.64 -5.99 13.93
N SER A 41 -10.91 -6.68 12.82
CA SER A 41 -11.07 -8.14 12.72
C SER A 41 -9.73 -8.89 12.70
N ARG A 42 -8.63 -8.19 12.42
CA ARG A 42 -7.29 -8.77 12.27
C ARG A 42 -6.46 -8.60 13.53
N ARG A 43 -6.33 -7.38 14.04
CA ARG A 43 -5.46 -7.06 15.19
C ARG A 43 -5.78 -5.68 15.79
N SER A 44 -5.28 -5.45 17.00
CA SER A 44 -5.35 -4.16 17.69
C SER A 44 -3.98 -3.54 17.98
N GLY A 45 -2.92 -4.15 17.46
CA GLY A 45 -1.53 -3.75 17.66
C GLY A 45 -0.56 -4.59 16.83
N VAL A 46 0.74 -4.36 16.99
CA VAL A 46 1.79 -5.16 16.35
C VAL A 46 1.76 -6.59 16.88
N VAL A 47 1.72 -7.57 15.96
CA VAL A 47 1.71 -9.01 16.30
C VAL A 47 3.05 -9.67 15.97
N ASN A 48 3.76 -9.17 14.96
CA ASN A 48 5.05 -9.69 14.54
C ASN A 48 6.10 -8.56 14.50
N PRO A 49 6.91 -8.41 15.56
CA PRO A 49 7.99 -7.42 15.59
C PRO A 49 9.13 -7.71 14.59
N GLY A 50 9.27 -8.93 14.06
CA GLY A 50 10.35 -9.30 13.14
C GLY A 50 10.27 -8.57 11.80
N ILE A 51 9.06 -8.26 11.35
CA ILE A 51 8.79 -7.53 10.11
C ILE A 51 8.56 -6.03 10.32
N MET A 52 8.55 -5.57 11.56
CA MET A 52 8.46 -4.14 11.87
C MET A 52 9.75 -3.44 11.44
N PHE A 53 9.60 -2.22 10.96
CA PHE A 53 10.74 -1.34 10.69
C PHE A 53 11.59 -1.14 11.94
N GLU A 54 12.92 -1.28 11.83
CA GLU A 54 13.88 -1.02 12.93
C GLU A 54 13.54 -1.78 14.23
N SER A 55 12.97 -2.98 14.11
CA SER A 55 12.51 -3.82 15.24
C SER A 55 11.58 -3.09 16.22
N TRP A 56 10.80 -2.13 15.71
CA TRP A 56 9.81 -1.42 16.49
C TRP A 56 8.75 -2.38 17.03
N THR A 57 8.17 -2.04 18.18
CA THR A 57 7.16 -2.87 18.85
C THR A 57 5.75 -2.31 18.73
N LYS A 58 5.57 -1.13 18.12
CA LYS A 58 4.32 -0.38 17.98
C LYS A 58 4.30 0.43 16.69
N GLY A 59 3.13 0.97 16.34
CA GLY A 59 2.96 1.82 15.17
C GLY A 59 2.82 1.04 13.86
N GLY A 60 2.19 -0.12 13.90
CA GLY A 60 1.85 -0.92 12.73
C GLY A 60 0.70 -0.33 11.89
N ASN A 61 0.34 -1.07 10.83
CA ASN A 61 -0.63 -0.66 9.83
C ASN A 61 -1.18 -1.86 9.06
N ASP A 62 -2.44 -1.85 8.64
CA ASP A 62 -3.07 -2.89 7.81
C ASP A 62 -3.64 -2.34 6.49
N TYR A 63 -3.33 -1.08 6.15
CA TYR A 63 -3.87 -0.43 4.96
C TYR A 63 -2.79 0.16 4.06
N GLY A 64 -2.92 0.05 2.76
CA GLY A 64 -1.99 0.63 1.79
C GLY A 64 -2.68 1.55 0.78
N GLY A 65 -1.89 2.42 0.16
CA GLY A 65 -2.29 3.13 -1.05
C GLY A 65 -1.90 2.36 -2.31
N CYS A 66 -2.75 2.39 -3.33
CA CYS A 66 -2.49 1.73 -4.60
C CYS A 66 -1.49 2.53 -5.46
N ILE A 67 -0.39 1.89 -5.85
CA ILE A 67 0.64 2.48 -6.74
C ILE A 67 0.44 2.18 -8.22
N GLY A 68 -0.46 1.23 -8.54
CA GLY A 68 -0.89 0.97 -9.90
C GLY A 68 -0.89 -0.49 -10.33
N ALA A 69 -0.99 -0.68 -11.65
CA ALA A 69 -1.27 -1.94 -12.33
C ALA A 69 -0.06 -2.84 -12.61
N CYS A 70 1.15 -2.43 -12.21
CA CYS A 70 2.40 -3.15 -12.48
C CYS A 70 3.17 -3.35 -11.19
N ASN A 71 4.03 -4.37 -11.12
CA ASN A 71 4.84 -4.58 -9.92
C ASN A 71 5.75 -3.36 -9.72
N GLY A 72 5.52 -2.65 -8.61
CA GLY A 72 6.21 -1.43 -8.26
C GLY A 72 7.27 -1.58 -7.17
N PHE A 73 7.68 -2.81 -6.81
CA PHE A 73 8.61 -3.09 -5.72
C PHE A 73 9.78 -3.99 -6.12
N HIS A 74 10.93 -3.69 -5.53
CA HIS A 74 12.14 -4.50 -5.65
C HIS A 74 12.23 -5.51 -4.51
N ASN A 75 12.46 -6.78 -4.85
CA ASN A 75 12.49 -7.90 -3.91
C ASN A 75 13.90 -8.03 -3.32
N CYS A 76 14.30 -7.01 -2.58
CA CYS A 76 15.45 -7.03 -1.68
C CYS A 76 14.91 -6.95 -0.25
N GLY A 77 15.54 -7.55 0.75
CA GLY A 77 15.00 -7.58 2.11
C GLY A 77 14.43 -6.27 2.72
N ALA A 78 14.76 -5.08 2.23
CA ALA A 78 14.13 -3.81 2.64
C ALA A 78 12.79 -3.47 1.94
N HIS A 79 12.48 -4.15 0.83
CA HIS A 79 11.35 -3.98 -0.08
C HIS A 79 11.09 -2.52 -0.44
N GLU A 80 11.99 -1.96 -1.24
CA GLU A 80 11.84 -0.60 -1.73
C GLU A 80 10.94 -0.53 -2.98
N THR A 81 10.24 0.59 -3.15
CA THR A 81 9.53 0.83 -4.42
C THR A 81 10.56 0.99 -5.56
N TRP A 82 10.33 0.43 -6.75
CA TRP A 82 11.21 0.58 -7.92
C TRP A 82 11.51 2.04 -8.26
N THR A 83 10.64 2.98 -7.89
CA THR A 83 10.90 4.43 -8.02
C THR A 83 12.12 4.91 -7.26
N ILE A 84 12.39 4.36 -6.08
CA ILE A 84 13.55 4.72 -5.26
C ILE A 84 14.82 4.10 -5.87
N ALA A 85 14.77 2.83 -6.23
CA ALA A 85 15.93 2.10 -6.73
C ALA A 85 16.41 2.59 -8.12
N PHE A 86 15.49 2.98 -9.01
CA PHE A 86 15.82 3.31 -10.42
C PHE A 86 15.52 4.77 -10.79
N GLY A 87 15.00 5.57 -9.86
CA GLY A 87 14.60 6.96 -10.13
C GLY A 87 13.45 7.12 -11.14
N ARG A 88 12.75 6.03 -11.48
CA ARG A 88 11.67 6.00 -12.48
C ARG A 88 10.32 5.79 -11.82
N ARG A 89 9.35 6.66 -12.13
CA ARG A 89 7.97 6.52 -11.64
C ARG A 89 7.15 5.63 -12.58
N PRO A 90 6.19 4.85 -12.04
CA PRO A 90 5.12 4.28 -12.84
C PRO A 90 4.47 5.30 -13.77
N GLY A 91 4.45 4.97 -15.06
CA GLY A 91 3.87 5.79 -16.13
C GLY A 91 2.89 4.99 -16.97
N GLY A 92 2.11 5.69 -17.79
CA GLY A 92 1.05 5.08 -18.60
C GLY A 92 0.14 4.20 -17.76
N ARG A 93 -0.10 2.98 -18.24
CA ARG A 93 -1.00 1.98 -17.64
C ARG A 93 -0.59 1.53 -16.24
N CYS A 94 0.70 1.60 -15.91
CA CYS A 94 1.21 1.21 -14.59
C CYS A 94 0.95 2.26 -13.52
N ARG A 95 0.51 3.48 -13.87
CA ARG A 95 0.38 4.58 -12.91
C ARG A 95 -0.90 4.44 -12.09
N GLY A 96 -0.74 4.30 -10.77
CA GLY A 96 -1.83 4.39 -9.79
C GLY A 96 -2.01 5.78 -9.20
N VAL A 97 -2.94 5.88 -8.26
CA VAL A 97 -3.29 7.15 -7.60
C VAL A 97 -2.13 7.63 -6.72
N PHE A 98 -1.53 6.72 -5.95
CA PHE A 98 -0.39 7.01 -5.10
C PHE A 98 0.94 6.69 -5.81
N GLY A 99 1.99 7.36 -5.38
CA GLY A 99 3.35 7.09 -5.82
C GLY A 99 4.35 7.85 -4.95
N VAL A 100 5.60 7.41 -4.96
CA VAL A 100 6.65 8.06 -4.15
C VAL A 100 6.95 9.44 -4.71
N ASN A 101 6.86 10.46 -3.85
CA ASN A 101 7.09 11.87 -4.18
C ASN A 101 6.23 12.37 -5.35
N SER A 102 5.05 11.78 -5.57
CA SER A 102 4.14 12.14 -6.66
C SER A 102 3.00 13.03 -6.18
N HIS A 103 2.30 13.62 -7.14
CA HIS A 103 1.00 14.24 -6.95
C HIS A 103 0.07 13.71 -8.05
N THR A 104 -1.16 13.41 -7.67
CA THR A 104 -2.22 12.99 -8.60
C THR A 104 -3.45 13.81 -8.27
N ARG A 105 -4.03 14.47 -9.26
CA ARG A 105 -5.27 15.21 -9.13
C ARG A 105 -6.43 14.28 -9.49
N LEU A 106 -7.63 14.58 -8.98
CA LEU A 106 -8.83 13.83 -9.35
C LEU A 106 -9.07 13.80 -10.87
N ALA A 107 -8.76 14.90 -11.56
CA ALA A 107 -8.86 15.00 -13.01
C ALA A 107 -7.86 14.11 -13.78
N ASP A 108 -6.80 13.61 -13.12
CA ASP A 108 -5.85 12.69 -13.72
C ASP A 108 -6.36 11.23 -13.68
N VAL A 109 -7.48 10.96 -12.98
CA VAL A 109 -8.14 9.64 -12.88
C VAL A 109 -9.16 9.50 -14.01
N THR A 110 -8.66 9.19 -15.21
CA THR A 110 -9.46 9.10 -16.44
C THR A 110 -10.18 7.77 -16.61
N ASP A 111 -9.73 6.70 -15.95
CA ASP A 111 -10.39 5.38 -15.99
C ASP A 111 -11.64 5.31 -15.07
N GLY A 112 -11.93 6.40 -14.35
CA GLY A 112 -13.16 6.59 -13.58
C GLY A 112 -12.98 6.39 -12.08
N ALA A 113 -13.40 7.39 -11.29
CA ALA A 113 -13.21 7.39 -9.84
C ALA A 113 -13.91 6.22 -9.11
N SER A 114 -14.98 5.68 -9.69
CA SER A 114 -15.75 4.55 -9.15
C SER A 114 -15.25 3.18 -9.59
N GLN A 115 -14.12 3.13 -10.30
CA GLN A 115 -13.47 1.92 -10.78
C GLN A 115 -11.98 1.85 -10.40
N THR A 116 -11.35 3.00 -10.16
CA THR A 116 -9.95 3.10 -9.74
C THR A 116 -9.78 2.90 -8.23
N VAL A 117 -8.90 1.99 -7.84
CA VAL A 117 -8.51 1.71 -6.47
C VAL A 117 -7.64 2.85 -5.92
N LEU A 118 -8.02 3.34 -4.76
CA LEU A 118 -7.30 4.35 -4.01
C LEU A 118 -6.49 3.69 -2.89
N ILE A 119 -7.17 2.99 -1.99
CA ILE A 119 -6.60 2.32 -0.82
C ILE A 119 -7.13 0.91 -0.69
N GLY A 120 -6.50 0.09 0.14
CA GLY A 120 -6.92 -1.29 0.35
C GLY A 120 -6.27 -1.92 1.56
N GLU A 121 -6.79 -3.07 1.96
CA GLU A 121 -6.17 -3.91 2.98
C GLU A 121 -4.82 -4.45 2.50
N VAL A 122 -3.84 -4.49 3.40
CA VAL A 122 -2.52 -5.09 3.17
C VAL A 122 -2.23 -6.08 4.29
N GLN A 123 -1.98 -7.33 3.90
CA GLN A 123 -1.60 -8.36 4.83
C GLN A 123 -0.11 -8.25 5.15
N ARG A 124 0.21 -8.40 6.44
CA ARG A 124 1.59 -8.56 6.91
C ARG A 124 1.96 -10.05 6.85
N LEU A 125 2.81 -10.38 5.89
CA LEU A 125 3.35 -11.71 5.63
C LEU A 125 4.71 -11.90 6.31
N ASP A 126 5.00 -13.12 6.71
CA ASP A 126 6.29 -13.56 7.25
C ASP A 126 6.42 -15.06 6.99
N LEU A 127 6.50 -15.42 5.71
CA LEU A 127 6.40 -16.81 5.24
C LEU A 127 7.74 -17.36 4.70
N GLY A 128 8.85 -16.60 4.79
CA GLY A 128 10.17 -17.11 4.43
C GLY A 128 11.04 -16.11 3.68
N GLU A 129 11.14 -16.26 2.36
CA GLU A 129 12.03 -15.47 1.50
C GLU A 129 11.57 -14.02 1.34
N ASP A 130 12.40 -13.19 0.69
CA ASP A 130 12.13 -11.76 0.47
C ASP A 130 10.73 -11.55 -0.14
N ALA A 131 10.37 -12.26 -1.21
CA ALA A 131 9.08 -12.10 -1.89
C ALA A 131 7.84 -12.41 -1.02
N THR A 132 7.99 -13.17 0.07
CA THR A 132 6.87 -13.60 0.93
C THR A 132 6.95 -13.03 2.36
N THR A 133 7.78 -11.99 2.53
CA THR A 133 7.97 -11.30 3.80
C THR A 133 7.58 -9.83 3.65
N SER A 134 6.60 -9.35 4.40
CA SER A 134 6.18 -7.95 4.34
C SER A 134 7.02 -7.06 5.26
N ARG A 135 6.76 -5.74 5.19
CA ARG A 135 7.19 -4.79 6.22
C ARG A 135 5.96 -4.18 6.90
N ASP A 136 6.11 -3.76 8.16
CA ASP A 136 5.04 -3.13 8.94
C ASP A 136 5.51 -1.79 9.54
N GLY A 137 4.56 -0.85 9.67
CA GLY A 137 4.81 0.51 10.11
C GLY A 137 4.02 1.56 9.33
N TRP A 138 3.13 2.30 9.97
CA TRP A 138 2.26 3.29 9.28
C TRP A 138 3.03 4.48 8.66
N ALA A 139 4.26 4.71 9.11
CA ALA A 139 5.09 5.84 8.70
C ALA A 139 6.24 5.49 7.75
N VAL A 140 6.44 4.20 7.45
CA VAL A 140 7.73 3.68 6.93
C VAL A 140 7.88 3.78 5.40
N GLY A 141 6.79 4.04 4.67
CA GLY A 141 6.85 4.03 3.20
C GLY A 141 6.99 2.60 2.66
N GLY A 142 7.18 2.45 1.34
CA GLY A 142 7.26 1.13 0.71
C GLY A 142 6.02 0.25 0.99
N PRO A 143 6.18 -1.08 1.02
CA PRO A 143 5.06 -2.01 1.20
C PRO A 143 4.45 -1.98 2.60
N SER A 144 5.07 -1.27 3.55
CA SER A 144 4.42 -0.96 4.82
C SER A 144 3.15 -0.12 4.62
N THR A 145 3.06 0.66 3.53
CA THR A 145 1.96 1.63 3.29
C THR A 145 1.47 1.70 1.84
N LEU A 146 1.97 0.83 0.97
CA LEU A 146 1.67 0.83 -0.47
C LEU A 146 1.49 -0.61 -0.97
N PHE A 147 0.74 -0.79 -2.05
CA PHE A 147 0.62 -2.06 -2.78
C PHE A 147 0.35 -1.80 -4.27
N SER A 148 0.59 -2.78 -5.13
CA SER A 148 0.23 -2.83 -6.54
C SER A 148 -0.88 -3.85 -6.80
N THR A 149 -1.72 -3.62 -7.81
CA THR A 149 -2.72 -4.59 -8.29
C THR A 149 -2.19 -5.45 -9.44
N CYS A 150 -0.86 -5.54 -9.55
CA CYS A 150 -0.08 -5.99 -10.69
C CYS A 150 -0.58 -7.25 -11.41
N SER A 151 -0.45 -7.27 -12.74
CA SER A 151 -0.65 -8.49 -13.55
C SER A 151 0.66 -9.14 -14.00
N ASP A 152 1.82 -8.57 -13.69
CA ASP A 152 3.13 -9.12 -14.03
C ASP A 152 3.88 -9.60 -12.77
N ARG A 153 4.13 -10.92 -12.69
CA ARG A 153 4.80 -11.58 -11.55
C ARG A 153 4.08 -11.43 -10.20
N CYS A 154 2.74 -11.40 -10.26
CA CYS A 154 1.84 -11.20 -9.13
C CYS A 154 0.64 -12.15 -9.28
N ASP A 155 0.05 -12.67 -8.20
CA ASP A 155 -0.98 -13.72 -8.29
C ASP A 155 -2.41 -13.24 -8.03
N GLY A 156 -2.58 -11.97 -7.66
CA GLY A 156 -3.86 -11.35 -7.33
C GLY A 156 -3.98 -11.03 -5.83
N PRO A 157 -5.14 -10.51 -5.39
CA PRO A 157 -5.35 -10.19 -3.98
C PRO A 157 -5.28 -11.45 -3.11
N ASN A 158 -4.77 -11.32 -1.87
CA ASN A 158 -4.49 -12.42 -0.95
C ASN A 158 -3.44 -13.45 -1.42
N SER A 159 -2.64 -13.12 -2.42
CA SER A 159 -1.46 -13.92 -2.76
C SER A 159 -0.43 -13.93 -1.62
N PRO A 160 0.55 -14.87 -1.64
CA PRO A 160 1.65 -14.87 -0.69
C PRO A 160 2.73 -13.81 -0.99
N PHE A 161 2.45 -12.79 -1.81
CA PHE A 161 3.39 -11.74 -2.19
C PHE A 161 3.12 -10.42 -1.45
N PHE A 162 4.17 -9.75 -0.98
CA PHE A 162 4.03 -8.55 -0.14
C PHE A 162 3.57 -7.32 -0.93
N GLU A 163 3.79 -7.33 -2.24
CA GLU A 163 3.51 -6.26 -3.18
C GLU A 163 2.00 -6.08 -3.39
N GLU A 164 1.22 -7.11 -3.11
CA GLU A 164 -0.20 -7.21 -3.43
C GLU A 164 -1.07 -6.89 -2.19
N PRO A 165 -2.30 -6.39 -2.40
CA PRO A 165 -3.21 -6.20 -1.28
C PRO A 165 -3.63 -7.56 -0.72
N GLY A 166 -3.84 -7.60 0.59
CA GLY A 166 -4.12 -8.83 1.30
C GLY A 166 -4.91 -8.58 2.57
N SER A 167 -5.64 -9.59 3.02
CA SER A 167 -6.58 -9.52 4.11
C SER A 167 -6.68 -10.84 4.85
N ALA A 168 -7.00 -10.76 6.14
CA ALA A 168 -7.37 -11.94 6.94
C ALA A 168 -8.82 -12.38 6.69
N HIS A 169 -9.59 -11.58 5.95
CA HIS A 169 -10.95 -11.91 5.56
C HIS A 169 -10.95 -13.03 4.51
N ARG A 170 -11.81 -14.04 4.71
CA ARG A 170 -11.89 -15.20 3.81
C ARG A 170 -12.40 -14.77 2.43
N GLY A 171 -11.71 -15.20 1.37
CA GLY A 171 -12.19 -15.14 -0.01
C GLY A 171 -11.98 -13.81 -0.72
N GLY A 172 -11.22 -12.87 -0.14
CA GLY A 172 -10.97 -11.58 -0.78
C GLY A 172 -10.45 -10.49 0.14
N VAL A 173 -10.43 -9.28 -0.39
CA VAL A 173 -9.92 -8.05 0.26
C VAL A 173 -10.93 -6.91 0.16
N PHE A 174 -10.95 -6.02 1.14
CA PHE A 174 -11.65 -4.74 1.00
C PHE A 174 -10.76 -3.68 0.36
N LEU A 175 -11.27 -3.06 -0.71
CA LEU A 175 -10.63 -1.94 -1.39
C LEU A 175 -11.52 -0.70 -1.34
N GLY A 176 -10.91 0.45 -1.09
CA GLY A 176 -11.52 1.77 -1.23
C GLY A 176 -11.18 2.38 -2.59
N LEU A 177 -12.19 2.89 -3.28
CA LEU A 177 -12.08 3.53 -4.59
C LEU A 177 -11.93 5.06 -4.45
N VAL A 178 -11.56 5.72 -5.54
CA VAL A 178 -11.31 7.17 -5.56
C VAL A 178 -12.56 7.99 -5.23
N ASP A 179 -13.75 7.49 -5.57
CA ASP A 179 -15.04 8.11 -5.21
C ASP A 179 -15.47 7.89 -3.75
N GLY A 180 -14.69 7.14 -2.98
CA GLY A 180 -14.99 6.81 -1.58
C GLY A 180 -15.82 5.54 -1.39
N ALA A 181 -16.24 4.86 -2.46
CA ALA A 181 -16.90 3.57 -2.34
C ALA A 181 -15.94 2.50 -1.82
N VAL A 182 -16.43 1.59 -0.98
CA VAL A 182 -15.68 0.41 -0.53
C VAL A 182 -16.28 -0.83 -1.19
N ARG A 183 -15.42 -1.68 -1.76
CA ARG A 183 -15.82 -2.93 -2.41
C ARG A 183 -15.03 -4.11 -1.85
N PHE A 184 -15.72 -5.21 -1.63
CA PHE A 184 -15.08 -6.50 -1.41
C PHE A 184 -14.73 -7.12 -2.76
N ILE A 185 -13.45 -7.41 -2.97
CA ILE A 185 -12.92 -7.99 -4.20
C ILE A 185 -12.50 -9.43 -3.90
N ASN A 186 -13.07 -10.37 -4.67
CA ASN A 186 -12.76 -11.79 -4.58
C ASN A 186 -11.29 -12.07 -4.94
N ASP A 187 -10.64 -12.99 -4.24
CA ASP A 187 -9.28 -13.46 -4.56
C ASP A 187 -9.19 -14.24 -5.89
N GLN A 188 -10.33 -14.65 -6.47
CA GLN A 188 -10.42 -15.26 -7.81
C GLN A 188 -10.75 -14.27 -8.93
N ILE A 189 -10.62 -12.95 -8.72
CA ILE A 189 -10.83 -11.95 -9.76
C ILE A 189 -9.88 -12.15 -10.95
N ASP A 190 -10.33 -11.86 -12.18
CA ASP A 190 -9.44 -11.84 -13.34
C ASP A 190 -8.29 -10.85 -13.12
N ARG A 191 -7.06 -11.32 -13.29
CA ARG A 191 -5.84 -10.55 -12.99
C ARG A 191 -5.69 -9.30 -13.85
N ASN A 192 -6.19 -9.31 -15.09
CA ASN A 192 -6.14 -8.11 -15.94
C ASN A 192 -7.16 -7.07 -15.48
N VAL A 193 -8.36 -7.52 -15.08
CA VAL A 193 -9.36 -6.62 -14.48
C VAL A 193 -8.82 -6.02 -13.18
N PHE A 194 -8.20 -6.83 -12.33
CA PHE A 194 -7.61 -6.35 -11.09
C PHE A 194 -6.48 -5.34 -11.32
N ALA A 195 -5.58 -5.62 -12.25
CA ALA A 195 -4.53 -4.69 -12.66
C ALA A 195 -5.12 -3.38 -13.19
N ALA A 196 -6.10 -3.45 -14.10
CA ALA A 196 -6.81 -2.30 -14.64
C ALA A 196 -7.40 -1.41 -13.53
N MET A 197 -8.00 -2.00 -12.49
CA MET A 197 -8.54 -1.27 -11.35
C MET A 197 -7.48 -0.45 -10.59
N GLY A 198 -6.20 -0.81 -10.64
CA GLY A 198 -5.14 -0.02 -10.03
C GLY A 198 -4.69 1.17 -10.88
N SER A 199 -4.99 1.18 -12.17
CA SER A 199 -4.60 2.25 -13.08
C SER A 199 -5.48 3.49 -12.93
N ILE A 200 -4.88 4.66 -13.08
CA ILE A 200 -5.62 5.93 -13.19
C ILE A 200 -5.94 6.30 -14.65
N GLY A 201 -5.34 5.60 -15.62
CA GLY A 201 -5.48 5.93 -17.04
C GLY A 201 -4.91 4.86 -17.96
N GLN A 202 -5.58 4.61 -19.08
CA GLN A 202 -5.15 3.70 -20.15
C GLN A 202 -5.24 2.21 -19.79
N ALA A 203 -6.17 1.83 -18.91
CA ALA A 203 -6.41 0.45 -18.50
C ALA A 203 -6.72 -0.57 -19.63
N ASP A 204 -7.15 -0.12 -20.82
CA ASP A 204 -7.58 -1.01 -21.91
C ASP A 204 -6.42 -1.76 -22.60
N GLY A 205 -6.15 -3.00 -22.21
CA GLY A 205 -5.27 -3.96 -22.90
C GLY A 205 -4.20 -4.59 -21.99
N PRO A 206 -3.36 -5.52 -22.49
CA PRO A 206 -2.42 -6.26 -21.66
C PRO A 206 -1.43 -5.32 -20.96
N VAL A 207 -1.25 -5.53 -19.65
CA VAL A 207 -0.29 -4.79 -18.84
C VAL A 207 1.00 -5.60 -18.80
N SER A 208 2.07 -5.07 -19.39
CA SER A 208 3.37 -5.73 -19.41
C SER A 208 4.47 -4.74 -19.03
N GLY A 209 5.09 -4.97 -17.87
CA GLY A 209 6.46 -4.59 -17.55
C GLY A 209 6.80 -3.10 -17.41
N PHE A 210 7.69 -2.84 -16.45
CA PHE A 210 8.71 -1.79 -16.58
C PHE A 210 9.89 -2.29 -17.42
#